data_AF-A0A2H0EUR1-F1
#
_entry.id   AF-A0A2H0EUR1-F1
#
_cell.length_a   1.000
_cell.length_b   1.000
_cell.length_c   1.000
_cell.angle_alpha   90.00
_cell.angle_beta   90.00
_cell.angle_gamma   90.00
#
_symmetry.space_group_name_H-M   'P 1'
#
loop_
_entity.id
_entity.type
_entity.pdbx_description
1 polymer ?
#
loop_
_entity_poly.entity_id
_entity_poly.type
_entity_poly.pdbx_seq_one_letter_code
_entity_poly.pdbx_strand_id
1 'polypeptide(L)' 'MPQTPPKVRLYVAADLGAGAEVSPTRDQAHYLFTVMRLGEGADVALFNGRDGEWRGVVTQAGRRGGALRCAGRL' A
#
# COMPACT_ATOMS: atom_id res chain seq x y z
N MET A 1 10.05 4.70 -18.22
CA MET A 1 10.01 4.00 -16.91
C MET A 1 8.56 3.57 -16.72
N PRO A 2 8.21 2.27 -16.74
CA PRO A 2 6.81 1.88 -16.65
C PRO A 2 6.33 2.12 -15.22
N GLN A 3 5.58 3.19 -15.01
CA GLN A 3 4.75 3.35 -13.81
C GLN A 3 3.63 2.33 -13.94
N THR A 4 3.84 1.12 -13.41
CA THR A 4 2.81 0.09 -13.47
C THR A 4 1.64 0.58 -12.61
N PRO A 5 0.43 0.73 -13.16
CA PRO A 5 -0.69 1.21 -12.37
C PRO A 5 -0.92 0.22 -11.21
N PRO A 6 -1.16 0.72 -10.00
CA PRO A 6 -1.39 -0.14 -8.84
C PRO A 6 -2.57 -1.08 -9.14
N LYS A 7 -2.27 -2.38 -9.25
CA LYS A 7 -3.28 -3.41 -9.55
C LYS A 7 -4.19 -3.73 -8.36
N VAL A 8 -3.81 -3.29 -7.16
CA VAL A 8 -4.53 -3.58 -5.91
C VAL A 8 -5.01 -2.29 -5.28
N ARG A 9 -6.25 -2.31 -4.82
CA ARG A 9 -6.84 -1.25 -3.99
C ARG A 9 -7.03 -1.80 -2.59
N LEU A 10 -6.30 -1.26 -1.64
CA LEU A 10 -6.31 -1.66 -0.24
C LEU A 10 -7.04 -0.59 0.58
N TYR A 11 -8.10 -1.02 1.26
CA TYR A 11 -8.76 -0.17 2.24
C TYR A 11 -7.91 -0.08 3.50
N VAL A 12 -7.58 1.13 3.95
CA VAL A 12 -6.87 1.36 5.21
C VAL A 12 -7.68 2.31 6.09
N ALA A 13 -7.75 2.03 7.38
CA ALA A 13 -8.42 2.93 8.33
C ALA A 13 -7.52 4.10 8.77
N ALA A 14 -6.21 4.01 8.46
CA ALA A 14 -5.22 5.02 8.78
C ALA A 14 -5.41 6.32 7.96
N ASP A 15 -4.94 7.43 8.50
CA ASP A 15 -4.83 8.70 7.79
C ASP A 15 -3.91 8.56 6.58
N LEU A 16 -4.44 8.88 5.40
CA LEU A 16 -3.67 8.90 4.17
C LEU A 16 -3.18 10.32 3.91
N GLY A 17 -1.87 10.48 3.86
CA GLY A 17 -1.21 11.77 3.68
C GLY A 17 0.11 11.63 2.93
N ALA A 18 0.60 12.73 2.35
CA ALA A 18 1.87 12.71 1.62
C ALA A 18 3.02 12.34 2.56
N GLY A 19 3.73 11.26 2.27
CA GLY A 19 4.78 10.73 3.13
C GLY A 19 4.29 9.95 4.35
N ALA A 20 2.99 9.72 4.49
CA ALA A 20 2.44 8.89 5.56
C ALA A 20 2.94 7.44 5.42
N GLU A 21 3.36 6.86 6.55
CA GLU A 21 3.70 5.46 6.64
C GLU A 21 2.49 4.69 7.17
N VAL A 22 2.03 3.73 6.37
CA VAL A 22 0.90 2.88 6.70
C VAL A 22 1.42 1.46 6.88
N SER A 23 1.24 0.94 8.08
CA SER A 23 1.55 -0.45 8.39
C SER A 23 0.32 -1.32 8.08
N PRO A 24 0.31 -2.09 6.98
CA PRO A 24 -0.76 -3.03 6.70
C PRO A 24 -0.91 -4.02 7.85
N THR A 25 -2.15 -4.38 8.16
CA THR A 25 -2.42 -5.45 9.12
C THR A 25 -1.90 -6.78 8.57
N ARG A 26 -1.75 -7.80 9.43
CA ARG A 26 -1.25 -9.12 9.03
C ARG A 26 -2.04 -9.73 7.87
N ASP A 27 -3.36 -9.54 7.86
CA ASP A 27 -4.25 -10.01 6.79
C ASP A 27 -3.99 -9.29 5.46
N GLN A 28 -3.86 -7.95 5.52
CA GLN A 28 -3.52 -7.14 4.35
C GLN A 28 -2.14 -7.48 3.81
N ALA A 29 -1.14 -7.62 4.68
CA ALA A 29 0.20 -8.05 4.29
C ALA A 29 0.19 -9.44 3.64
N HIS A 30 -0.60 -10.38 4.17
CA HIS A 30 -0.77 -11.68 3.54
C HIS A 30 -1.42 -11.57 2.16
N TYR A 31 -2.48 -10.78 2.04
CA TYR A 31 -3.13 -10.53 0.76
C TYR A 31 -2.19 -9.87 -0.27
N LEU A 32 -1.43 -8.85 0.14
CA LEU A 32 -0.50 -8.15 -0.74
C LEU A 32 0.71 -9.03 -1.13
N PHE A 33 1.38 -9.64 -0.16
CA PHE A 33 2.65 -10.34 -0.40
C PHE A 33 2.48 -11.81 -0.80
N THR A 34 1.41 -12.46 -0.34
CA THR A 34 1.16 -13.88 -0.63
C THR A 34 0.16 -14.06 -1.77
N VAL A 35 -0.99 -13.39 -1.73
CA VAL A 35 -2.04 -13.56 -2.76
C VAL A 35 -1.67 -12.79 -4.03
N MET A 36 -1.37 -11.51 -3.89
CA MET A 36 -1.00 -10.64 -5.01
C MET A 36 0.48 -10.76 -5.41
N ARG A 37 1.31 -11.37 -4.56
CA ARG A 37 2.78 -11.54 -4.76
C ARG A 37 3.50 -10.23 -5.00
N LEU A 38 3.07 -9.16 -4.32
CA LEU A 38 3.72 -7.86 -4.35
C LEU A 38 5.00 -7.90 -3.51
N GLY A 39 6.05 -7.26 -3.99
CA GLY A 39 7.33 -7.14 -3.30
C GLY A 39 7.62 -5.70 -2.91
N GLU A 40 8.78 -5.48 -2.31
CA GLU A 40 9.33 -4.14 -2.08
C GLU A 40 9.45 -3.38 -3.40
N GLY A 41 9.07 -2.11 -3.41
CA GLY A 41 8.98 -1.27 -4.60
C GLY A 41 7.69 -1.41 -5.41
N ALA A 42 6.75 -2.27 -5.00
CA ALA A 42 5.46 -2.39 -5.68
C ALA A 42 4.51 -1.23 -5.33
N ASP A 43 3.81 -0.72 -6.35
CA ASP A 43 2.75 0.28 -6.21
C ASP A 43 1.42 -0.35 -5.77
N VAL A 44 0.79 0.23 -4.75
CA VAL A 44 -0.53 -0.14 -4.23
C VAL A 44 -1.41 1.10 -4.14
N ALA A 45 -2.70 0.98 -4.41
CA ALA A 45 -3.64 2.07 -4.20
C ALA A 45 -4.23 1.93 -2.80
N LEU A 46 -3.98 2.91 -1.94
CA LEU A 46 -4.53 3.00 -0.60
C LEU A 46 -5.74 3.93 -0.61
N PHE A 47 -6.82 3.54 0.05
CA PHE A 47 -7.99 4.41 0.18
C PHE A 47 -8.62 4.21 1.56
N ASN A 48 -9.18 5.28 2.12
CA ASN A 48 -9.79 5.23 3.45
C ASN A 48 -11.23 5.80 3.50
N GLY A 49 -11.80 6.12 2.32
CA GLY A 49 -13.17 6.64 2.17
C GLY A 49 -13.37 8.09 2.63
N ARG A 50 -12.38 8.72 3.26
CA ARG A 50 -12.45 10.10 3.76
C ARG A 50 -11.42 11.05 3.13
N ASP A 51 -10.19 10.59 2.95
CA ASP A 51 -9.05 11.33 2.38
C ASP A 51 -8.88 11.08 0.87
N GLY A 52 -9.64 10.13 0.31
CA GLY A 52 -9.61 9.76 -1.10
C GLY A 52 -8.67 8.58 -1.42
N GLU A 53 -8.24 8.51 -2.68
CA GLU A 53 -7.33 7.47 -3.18
C GLU A 53 -5.89 7.99 -3.24
N TRP A 54 -4.99 7.20 -2.68
CA TRP A 54 -3.58 7.53 -2.55
C TRP A 54 -2.72 6.42 -3.14
N ARG A 55 -1.63 6.79 -3.80
CA ARG A 55 -0.62 5.84 -4.24
C ARG A 55 0.32 5.54 -3.06
N GLY A 56 0.30 4.30 -2.59
CA GLY A 56 1.26 3.73 -1.67
C GLY A 56 2.32 2.94 -2.41
N VAL A 57 3.53 2.88 -1.86
CA VAL A 57 4.63 2.05 -2.33
C VAL A 57 5.05 1.13 -1.19
N VAL A 58 5.23 -0.15 -1.47
CA VAL A 58 5.75 -1.10 -0.50
C VAL A 58 7.21 -0.77 -0.21
N THR A 59 7.50 -0.23 0.96
CA THR A 59 8.88 0.02 1.40
C THR A 59 9.48 -1.20 2.07
N GLN A 60 8.65 -2.06 2.68
CA GLN A 60 9.09 -3.30 3.31
C GLN A 60 8.03 -4.40 3.13
N ALA A 61 8.45 -5.57 2.65
CA ALA A 61 7.59 -6.74 2.48
C ALA A 61 8.07 -7.90 3.36
N GLY A 62 7.28 -8.32 4.34
CA GLY A 62 7.70 -9.34 5.30
C GLY A 62 6.59 -10.22 5.85
N ARG A 63 6.98 -11.42 6.31
CA ARG A 63 6.07 -12.39 6.93
C ARG A 63 5.51 -11.94 8.29
N ARG A 64 6.19 -11.01 8.96
CA ARG A 64 5.79 -10.43 10.27
C ARG A 64 5.06 -9.08 10.13
N GLY A 65 4.99 -8.52 8.93
CA GLY A 65 4.41 -7.20 8.67
C GLY A 65 4.93 -6.62 7.37
N GLY A 66 4.24 -5.60 6.87
CA GLY A 66 4.69 -4.78 5.76
C GLY A 66 4.77 -3.31 6.17
N ALA A 67 5.48 -2.51 5.40
CA ALA A 67 5.44 -1.06 5.48
C ALA A 67 5.08 -0.51 4.10
N LEU A 68 4.11 0.41 4.07
CA LEU A 68 3.65 1.09 2.87
C LEU A 68 3.87 2.58 3.07
N ARG A 69 4.50 3.24 2.11
CA ARG A 69 4.69 4.69 2.13
C ARG A 69 3.79 5.35 1.10
N CYS A 70 3.02 6.33 1.53
CA CYS A 70 2.20 7.14 0.65
C CYS A 70 3.08 8.08 -0.16
N ALA A 71 3.15 7.87 -1.47
CA ALA A 71 3.96 8.65 -2.41
C ALA A 71 3.22 9.92 -2.88
N GLY A 72 1.90 9.83 -3.10
CA GLY A 72 1.10 10.97 -3.53
C GLY A 72 -0.37 10.60 -3.74
N ARG A 73 -1.24 11.60 -3.79
CA ARG A 73 -2.67 11.41 -4.05
C ARG A 73 -2.89 11.10 -5.55
N LEU A 74 -3.77 10.13 -5.84
CA LEU A 74 -4.21 9.80 -7.20
C LEU A 74 -5.37 10.69 -7.66
#